data_AF-A0A6B0SJE4-F1
#
_entry.id   AF-A0A6B0SJE4-F1
#
_cell.length_a   1.000
_cell.length_b   1.000
_cell.length_c   1.000
_cell.angle_alpha   90.00
_cell.angle_beta   90.00
_cell.angle_gamma   90.00
#
_symmetry.space_group_name_H-M   'P 1'
#
loop_
_entity.id
_entity.type
_entity.pdbx_description
1 polymer ?
#
loop_
_entity_poly.entity_id
_entity_poly.type
_entity_poly.pdbx_seq_one_letter_code
_entity_poly.pdbx_strand_id
1 'polypeptide(L)'
;MFDATLAATVTGDDVDLALSVENTSDESRTLSFRNGQRAEFVAERPESGETVWRYGDTRVFTMALARVEFAPGETETYTATWDDAPSGEYRVRAWTVAEDASADAQTTVSVA
;
A
#
# COMPACT_ATOMS: atom_id res chain seq x y z
N MET A 1 12.82 -6.15 -11.35
CA MET A 1 12.56 -6.32 -9.91
C MET A 1 11.47 -5.33 -9.58
N PHE A 2 10.77 -5.45 -8.45
CA PHE A 2 9.87 -4.38 -8.04
C PHE A 2 10.41 -3.76 -6.77
N ASP A 3 10.59 -2.44 -6.79
CA ASP A 3 10.87 -1.64 -5.60
C ASP A 3 9.64 -0.83 -5.25
N ALA A 4 9.51 -0.50 -3.97
CA ALA A 4 8.38 0.27 -3.47
C ALA A 4 8.81 1.43 -2.58
N THR A 5 8.06 2.52 -2.64
CA THR A 5 8.13 3.63 -1.70
C THR A 5 6.74 3.95 -1.18
N LEU A 6 6.67 4.37 0.09
CA LEU A 6 5.42 4.72 0.75
C LEU A 6 5.46 6.16 1.24
N ALA A 7 4.53 6.97 0.75
CA ALA A 7 4.26 8.30 1.27
C ALA A 7 3.01 8.28 2.14
N ALA A 8 3.02 9.11 3.19
CA ALA A 8 1.87 9.35 4.06
C ALA A 8 1.72 10.86 4.30
N THR A 9 0.50 11.37 4.15
CA THR A 9 0.16 12.78 4.39
C THR A 9 -0.99 12.85 5.37
N VAL A 10 -0.81 13.61 6.45
CA VAL A 10 -1.85 13.82 7.47
C VAL A 10 -2.61 15.10 7.15
N THR A 11 -3.94 15.01 7.03
CA THR A 11 -4.84 16.13 6.74
C THR A 11 -5.96 16.14 7.79
N GLY A 12 -5.80 16.95 8.84
CA GLY A 12 -6.69 16.85 10.00
C GLY A 12 -6.52 15.49 10.68
N ASP A 13 -7.62 14.75 10.82
CA ASP A 13 -7.64 13.40 11.40
C ASP A 13 -7.49 12.30 10.33
N ASP A 14 -7.37 12.66 9.05
CA ASP A 14 -7.24 11.69 7.95
C ASP A 14 -5.76 11.48 7.57
N VAL A 15 -5.43 10.25 7.17
CA VAL A 15 -4.10 9.90 6.65
C VAL A 15 -4.20 9.37 5.22
N ASP A 16 -3.71 10.14 4.26
CA ASP A 16 -3.60 9.74 2.86
C ASP A 16 -2.29 8.98 2.63
N LEU A 17 -2.40 7.78 2.07
CA LEU A 17 -1.31 6.85 1.83
C LEU A 17 -1.12 6.62 0.33
N ALA A 18 0.13 6.60 -0.13
CA ALA A 18 0.48 6.33 -1.52
C ALA A 18 1.68 5.38 -1.60
N LEU A 19 1.42 4.15 -2.07
CA LEU A 19 2.42 3.14 -2.37
C LEU A 19 2.79 3.24 -3.85
N SER A 20 4.00 3.69 -4.15
CA SER A 20 4.54 3.72 -5.51
C SER A 20 5.41 2.49 -5.76
N VAL A 21 5.08 1.73 -6.79
CA VAL A 21 5.74 0.46 -7.16
C VAL A 21 6.38 0.63 -8.52
N GLU A 22 7.69 0.44 -8.60
CA GLU A 22 8.49 0.64 -9.80
C GLU A 22 9.08 -0.69 -10.30
N ASN A 23 8.98 -0.95 -11.60
CA ASN A 23 9.74 -2.02 -12.24
C ASN A 23 11.20 -1.58 -12.47
N THR A 24 12.09 -1.94 -11.55
CA THR A 24 13.52 -1.58 -11.60
C THR A 24 14.38 -2.53 -12.42
N SER A 25 13.79 -3.41 -13.23
CA SER A 25 14.56 -4.21 -14.22
C SER A 25 14.47 -3.65 -15.63
N ASP A 26 15.40 -4.10 -16.48
CA ASP A 26 15.48 -3.77 -17.90
C ASP A 26 14.45 -4.53 -18.78
N GLU A 27 13.56 -5.32 -18.18
CA GLU A 27 12.54 -6.13 -18.88
C GLU A 27 11.14 -5.79 -18.36
N SER A 28 10.13 -5.90 -19.23
CA SER A 28 8.73 -5.78 -18.83
C SER A 28 8.37 -6.87 -17.81
N ARG A 29 7.58 -6.50 -16.80
CA ARG A 29 7.11 -7.41 -15.76
C ARG A 29 5.64 -7.27 -15.50
N THR A 30 5.00 -8.34 -15.07
CA THR A 30 3.56 -8.36 -14.81
C THR A 30 3.28 -8.71 -13.36
N LEU A 31 2.34 -8.00 -12.75
CA LEU A 31 1.73 -8.35 -11.47
C LEU A 31 0.34 -8.95 -11.69
N SER A 32 0.10 -10.16 -11.18
CA SER A 32 -1.23 -10.80 -11.20
C SER A 32 -1.94 -10.66 -9.86
N PHE A 33 -3.21 -10.30 -9.88
CA PHE A 33 -4.06 -10.08 -8.71
C PHE A 33 -5.28 -11.00 -8.72
N ARG A 34 -5.64 -11.52 -7.54
CA ARG A 34 -6.78 -12.44 -7.37
C ARG A 34 -8.15 -11.78 -7.43
N ASN A 35 -8.21 -10.46 -7.22
CA ASN A 35 -9.43 -9.68 -7.20
C ASN A 35 -9.11 -8.20 -7.53
N GLY A 36 -10.05 -7.30 -7.24
CA GLY A 36 -9.90 -5.86 -7.43
C GLY A 36 -8.89 -5.18 -6.49
N GLN A 37 -8.43 -5.85 -5.43
CA GLN A 37 -7.42 -5.30 -4.53
C GLN A 37 -6.05 -5.30 -5.22
N ARG A 38 -5.35 -4.16 -5.16
CA ARG A 38 -4.03 -3.96 -5.75
C ARG A 38 -2.93 -3.89 -4.69
N ALA A 39 -3.22 -3.20 -3.59
CA ALA A 39 -2.33 -3.07 -2.46
C ALA A 39 -3.09 -3.27 -1.15
N GLU A 40 -2.34 -3.59 -0.11
CA GLU A 40 -2.79 -3.58 1.28
C GLU A 40 -2.01 -2.49 2.03
N PHE A 41 -2.69 -1.86 2.98
CA PHE A 41 -2.09 -0.87 3.88
C PHE A 41 -2.50 -1.21 5.31
N VAL A 42 -1.54 -1.13 6.23
CA VAL A 42 -1.75 -1.45 7.65
C VAL A 42 -1.06 -0.40 8.50
N ALA A 43 -1.80 0.17 9.45
CA ALA A 43 -1.25 1.03 10.49
C ALA A 43 -1.11 0.25 11.79
N GLU A 44 0.06 0.34 12.43
CA GLU A 44 0.40 -0.40 13.64
C GLU A 44 0.96 0.53 14.71
N ARG A 45 0.68 0.22 15.98
CA ARG A 45 1.39 0.82 17.12
C ARG A 45 2.87 0.40 17.06
N PRO A 46 3.84 1.34 17.02
CA PRO A 46 5.26 1.00 16.87
C PRO A 46 5.79 0.08 17.98
N GLU A 47 5.33 0.29 19.22
CA GLU A 47 5.80 -0.42 20.40
C GLU A 47 5.23 -1.84 20.53
N SER A 48 3.94 -2.03 20.27
CA SER A 48 3.25 -3.31 20.45
C SER A 48 3.13 -4.12 19.15
N GLY A 49 3.26 -3.48 18.00
CA GLY A 49 2.92 -4.07 16.70
C GLY A 49 1.42 -4.34 16.51
N GLU A 50 0.58 -3.81 17.39
CA GLU A 50 -0.88 -3.94 17.29
C GLU A 50 -1.40 -3.21 16.05
N THR A 51 -2.09 -3.92 15.17
CA THR A 51 -2.79 -3.33 14.03
C THR A 51 -4.00 -2.54 14.51
N VAL A 52 -4.00 -1.23 14.24
CA VAL A 52 -5.12 -0.33 14.58
C VAL A 52 -6.04 -0.07 13.39
N TRP A 53 -5.51 -0.23 12.17
CA TRP A 53 -6.26 -0.05 10.94
C TRP A 53 -5.66 -0.89 9.82
N ARG A 54 -6.55 -1.40 8.96
CA ARG A 54 -6.20 -2.18 7.77
C ARG A 54 -7.14 -1.82 6.63
N TYR A 55 -6.57 -1.45 5.49
CA TYR A 55 -7.32 -1.00 4.32
C TYR A 55 -8.33 -2.05 3.83
N GLY A 56 -7.89 -3.29 3.66
CA GLY A 56 -8.71 -4.38 3.14
C GLY A 56 -9.94 -4.73 3.96
N ASP A 57 -9.96 -4.42 5.27
CA ASP A 57 -11.06 -4.77 6.17
C ASP A 57 -12.32 -3.92 5.92
N THR A 58 -12.17 -2.75 5.29
CA THR A 58 -13.27 -1.79 5.09
C THR A 58 -13.78 -1.75 3.64
N ARG A 59 -13.16 -2.49 2.72
CA ARG A 59 -13.42 -2.38 1.28
C ARG A 59 -14.00 -3.66 0.71
N VAL A 60 -14.91 -3.49 -0.25
CA VAL A 60 -15.41 -4.59 -1.08
C VAL A 60 -14.67 -4.55 -2.41
N PHE A 61 -13.97 -5.63 -2.74
CA PHE A 61 -13.25 -5.75 -4.00
C PHE A 61 -14.03 -6.63 -4.99
N THR A 62 -13.96 -6.26 -6.27
CA THR A 62 -14.56 -7.07 -7.34
C THR A 62 -13.84 -8.42 -7.46
N MET A 63 -14.58 -9.50 -7.70
CA MET A 63 -14.03 -10.84 -7.91
C MET A 63 -13.53 -11.05 -9.35
N ALA A 64 -12.69 -10.14 -9.83
CA ALA A 64 -12.11 -10.18 -11.16
C ALA A 64 -10.59 -10.31 -11.06
N LEU A 65 -10.03 -11.34 -11.70
CA LEU A 65 -8.59 -11.46 -11.88
C LEU A 65 -8.10 -10.30 -12.74
N ALA A 66 -6.94 -9.76 -12.38
CA ALA A 66 -6.33 -8.69 -13.14
C ALA A 66 -4.84 -8.91 -13.29
N ARG A 67 -4.31 -8.49 -14.43
CA ARG A 67 -2.88 -8.46 -14.72
C ARG A 67 -2.52 -7.03 -15.10
N VAL A 68 -1.48 -6.52 -14.47
CA VAL A 68 -0.94 -5.19 -14.74
C VAL A 68 0.49 -5.38 -15.24
N GLU A 69 0.75 -4.94 -16.46
CA GLU A 69 2.08 -4.98 -17.07
C GLU A 69 2.78 -3.64 -16.81
N PHE A 70 4.04 -3.72 -16.40
CA PHE A 70 4.92 -2.59 -16.16
C PHE A 70 6.07 -2.65 -17.17
N ALA A 71 6.25 -1.61 -17.97
CA ALA A 71 7.47 -1.45 -18.78
C ALA A 71 8.71 -1.27 -17.88
N PRO A 72 9.94 -1.41 -18.42
CA PRO A 72 11.16 -1.07 -17.69
C PRO A 72 11.14 0.36 -17.17
N GLY A 73 11.35 0.55 -15.86
CA GLY A 73 11.29 1.85 -15.18
C GLY A 73 9.89 2.43 -15.02
N GLU A 74 8.84 1.67 -15.35
CA GLU A 74 7.46 2.12 -15.14
C GLU A 74 7.07 2.05 -13.66
N THR A 75 6.34 3.07 -13.21
CA THR A 75 5.86 3.18 -11.84
C THR A 75 4.34 3.34 -11.83
N GLU A 76 3.66 2.54 -11.00
CA GLU A 76 2.26 2.74 -10.65
C GLU A 76 2.12 3.09 -9.17
N THR A 77 1.16 3.95 -8.85
CA THR A 77 0.85 4.36 -7.48
C THR A 77 -0.53 3.86 -7.07
N TYR A 78 -0.57 3.14 -5.96
CA TYR A 78 -1.79 2.69 -5.29
C TYR A 78 -2.04 3.53 -4.05
N THR A 79 -3.28 3.95 -3.84
CA THR A 79 -3.63 4.87 -2.75
C THR A 79 -4.65 4.27 -1.79
N ALA A 80 -4.61 4.73 -0.54
CA ALA A 80 -5.63 4.48 0.46
C ALA A 80 -5.75 5.70 1.38
N THR A 81 -6.94 5.91 1.94
CA THR A 81 -7.16 6.90 2.99
C THR A 81 -7.57 6.15 4.25
N TRP A 82 -6.88 6.47 5.35
CA TRP A 82 -7.27 6.08 6.70
C TRP A 82 -8.00 7.26 7.33
N ASP A 83 -9.33 7.23 7.22
CA ASP A 83 -10.21 8.26 7.77
C ASP A 83 -10.32 8.14 9.31
N ASP A 84 -10.52 9.27 9.99
CA ASP A 84 -10.71 9.36 11.45
C ASP A 84 -9.61 8.63 12.26
N ALA A 85 -8.35 8.80 11.87
CA ALA A 85 -7.21 8.17 12.52
C ALA A 85 -7.05 8.70 13.96
N PRO A 86 -7.01 7.84 15.00
CA PRO A 86 -6.84 8.30 16.36
C PRO A 86 -5.49 8.98 16.54
N SER A 87 -5.43 10.06 17.33
CA SER A 87 -4.18 10.73 17.67
C SER A 87 -3.10 9.75 18.15
N GLY A 88 -1.86 9.94 17.69
CA GLY A 88 -0.72 9.11 18.09
C GLY A 88 0.30 8.87 16.98
N GLU A 89 1.34 8.12 17.32
CA GLU A 89 2.36 7.66 16.38
C GLU A 89 2.03 6.25 15.86
N TYR A 90 2.21 6.05 14.55
CA TYR A 90 1.95 4.79 13.89
C TYR A 90 3.05 4.46 12.88
N ARG A 91 3.39 3.17 12.80
CA ARG A 91 4.12 2.62 11.66
C ARG A 91 3.11 2.16 10.63
N VAL A 92 3.17 2.71 9.43
CA VAL A 92 2.36 2.27 8.30
C VAL A 92 3.20 1.38 7.39
N ARG A 93 2.68 0.20 7.09
CA ARG A 93 3.25 -0.75 6.12
C ARG A 93 2.29 -0.89 4.96
N ALA A 94 2.84 -0.98 3.75
CA ALA A 94 2.06 -1.19 2.55
C ALA A 94 2.78 -2.15 1.60
N TRP A 95 2.01 -2.96 0.89
CA TRP A 95 2.55 -3.90 -0.09
C TRP A 95 1.56 -4.22 -1.19
N THR A 96 2.06 -4.63 -2.36
CA THR A 96 1.22 -5.19 -3.42
C THR A 96 0.66 -6.56 -3.00
N VAL A 97 -0.62 -6.82 -3.28
CA VAL A 97 -1.25 -8.14 -3.01
C VAL A 97 -1.15 -9.10 -4.21
N ALA A 98 -0.18 -8.86 -5.09
CA ALA A 98 0.04 -9.68 -6.26
C ALA A 98 0.52 -11.09 -5.88
N GLU A 99 0.20 -12.08 -6.70
CA GLU A 99 0.53 -13.49 -6.43
C GLU A 99 1.98 -13.83 -6.75
N ASP A 100 2.53 -13.17 -7.79
CA ASP A 100 3.82 -13.54 -8.38
C ASP A 100 5.00 -12.77 -7.78
N ALA A 101 4.74 -11.63 -7.14
CA ALA A 101 5.74 -10.77 -6.53
C ALA A 101 5.13 -9.88 -5.46
N SER A 102 5.92 -9.55 -4.43
CA SER A 102 5.61 -8.52 -3.46
C SER A 102 6.57 -7.34 -3.64
N ALA A 103 6.04 -6.13 -3.58
CA ALA A 103 6.80 -4.91 -3.37
C ALA A 103 6.25 -4.24 -2.12
N ASP A 104 7.07 -4.06 -1.10
CA ASP A 104 6.67 -3.54 0.21
C ASP A 104 7.48 -2.32 0.62
N ALA A 105 6.83 -1.43 1.35
CA ALA A 105 7.43 -0.24 1.91
C ALA A 105 6.76 0.12 3.24
N GLN A 106 7.46 0.91 4.05
CA GLN A 106 6.93 1.40 5.32
C GLN A 106 7.31 2.85 5.56
N THR A 107 6.52 3.53 6.37
CA THR A 107 6.78 4.88 6.86
C THR A 107 6.21 5.06 8.27
N THR A 108 6.57 6.15 8.94
CA THR A 108 6.00 6.53 10.23
C THR A 108 5.17 7.79 10.06
N VAL A 109 4.02 7.85 10.74
CA VAL A 109 3.13 9.02 10.75
C VAL A 109 2.80 9.39 12.18
N SER A 110 2.58 10.68 12.41
CA SER A 110 2.07 11.21 13.68
C SER A 110 0.79 11.97 13.41
N VAL A 111 -0.32 11.52 13.99
CA VAL A 111 -1.63 12.18 13.93
C VAL A 111 -1.82 12.99 15.21
N ALA A 112 -2.20 14.26 15.06
CA ALA A 112 -2.26 15.26 16.14
C ALA A 112 -3.60 15.26 16.88
#